data_AF-A0A4R5K5L4-F1
#
_entry.id   AF-A0A4R5K5L4-F1
#
_cell.length_a   1.000
_cell.length_b   1.000
_cell.length_c   1.000
_cell.angle_alpha   90.00
_cell.angle_beta   90.00
_cell.angle_gamma   90.00
#
_symmetry.space_group_name_H-M   'P 1'
#
loop_
_entity.id
_entity.type
_entity.pdbx_description
1 polymer ?
#
loop_
_entity_poly.entity_id
_entity_poly.type
_entity_poly.pdbx_seq_one_letter_code
_entity_poly.pdbx_strand_id
1 'polypeptide(L)'
;MPKRLIVCCDGTWATPDQTDDGRPCPTNVTKLALGIDSKGANETGGKIEQRVFYHRGVGTGRRDRLEGGAFGAGLSRDVLAAYRFILENYQPEDELFLLGFSRGAYTACSTAGLIRNAGILRRRFRSRVHEAYALYRDRTPTTNPRAVEATLFRRSYSHETRIRCIAVWDTVGALGIPLTGLPGVDVFNRRWQFHDTNLSTTVDHAFQALAIDERRRPFVPSIWHQQDDAGEQQLEQVWFAGTHGDVGGGNLNSSLSDLALMWMADRVQSCGLAFQPKAFQGALQFGPGYTVDVDPNVTGPIHESRSGFWKLLPAYIRPIGLQDPDHERVAPAALERYETDSGYRPPNLTSYLDRGS
;
A
#
# COMPACT_ATOMS: atom_id res chain seq x y z
N MET A 1 -27.60 6.98 -2.80
CA MET A 1 -26.61 7.88 -3.44
C MET A 1 -25.28 7.17 -3.36
N PRO A 2 -24.50 7.14 -4.45
CA PRO A 2 -23.13 6.61 -4.44
C PRO A 2 -22.29 7.27 -3.37
N LYS A 3 -21.30 6.54 -2.86
CA LYS A 3 -20.27 7.03 -1.92
C LYS A 3 -18.92 6.44 -2.26
N ARG A 4 -17.86 7.07 -1.72
CA ARG A 4 -16.50 6.54 -1.76
C ARG A 4 -16.22 5.78 -0.48
N LEU A 5 -15.83 4.51 -0.59
CA LEU A 5 -15.33 3.72 0.51
C LEU A 5 -13.81 3.71 0.45
N ILE A 6 -13.17 4.27 1.47
CA ILE A 6 -11.72 4.41 1.54
C ILE A 6 -11.19 3.52 2.65
N VAL A 7 -10.38 2.54 2.28
CA VAL A 7 -9.73 1.61 3.20
C VAL A 7 -8.26 2.01 3.31
N CYS A 8 -7.87 2.53 4.47
CA CYS A 8 -6.49 2.90 4.78
C CYS A 8 -5.87 1.81 5.66
N CYS A 9 -4.98 0.99 5.09
CA CYS A 9 -4.27 -0.07 5.79
C CYS A 9 -2.85 0.35 6.11
N ASP A 10 -2.55 0.56 7.39
CA ASP A 10 -1.23 1.01 7.80
C ASP A 10 -0.22 -0.15 7.89
N GLY A 11 1.06 0.21 7.78
CA GLY A 11 2.17 -0.68 8.06
C GLY A 11 2.18 -1.13 9.52
N THR A 12 2.97 -2.14 9.81
CA THR A 12 3.09 -2.65 11.18
C THR A 12 4.12 -1.95 12.02
N TRP A 13 3.86 -1.94 13.31
CA TRP A 13 4.53 -1.11 14.32
C TRP A 13 4.20 0.38 14.20
N ALA A 14 3.52 0.78 13.13
CA ALA A 14 2.85 2.07 13.04
C ALA A 14 1.51 2.00 13.78
N THR A 15 1.47 2.66 14.92
CA THR A 15 0.22 3.23 15.42
C THR A 15 0.13 4.65 14.89
N PRO A 16 -1.08 5.23 14.75
CA PRO A 16 -1.21 6.69 14.73
C PRO A 16 -0.38 7.28 15.88
N ASP A 17 -0.45 6.66 17.05
CA ASP A 17 0.24 7.05 18.29
C ASP A 17 1.74 6.67 18.31
N GLN A 18 2.35 6.35 17.16
CA GLN A 18 3.78 6.01 17.11
C GLN A 18 4.57 7.23 17.53
N THR A 19 5.47 7.08 18.50
CA THR A 19 6.34 8.16 18.95
C THR A 19 7.81 7.76 18.89
N ASP A 20 8.65 8.71 18.52
CA ASP A 20 10.10 8.67 18.71
C ASP A 20 10.50 9.88 19.55
N ASP A 21 11.30 9.66 20.60
CA ASP A 21 11.64 10.66 21.61
C ASP A 21 10.42 11.45 22.15
N GLY A 22 9.30 10.75 22.36
CA GLY A 22 8.04 11.35 22.84
C GLY A 22 7.26 12.18 21.83
N ARG A 23 7.72 12.26 20.57
CA ARG A 23 7.07 13.02 19.48
C ARG A 23 6.37 12.08 18.49
N PRO A 24 5.16 12.40 18.02
CA PRO A 24 4.46 11.57 17.03
C PRO A 24 5.23 11.43 15.71
N CYS A 25 5.24 10.22 15.17
CA CYS A 25 5.86 9.85 13.90
C CYS A 25 4.84 9.08 13.05
N PRO A 26 3.77 9.75 12.56
CA PRO A 26 2.75 9.09 11.77
C PRO A 26 3.29 8.64 10.41
N THR A 27 2.70 7.57 9.87
CA THR A 27 2.94 7.14 8.49
C THR A 27 2.20 8.03 7.50
N ASN A 28 2.57 7.94 6.23
CA ASN A 28 1.84 8.61 5.15
C ASN A 28 0.40 8.12 5.03
N VAL A 29 0.11 6.85 5.37
CA VAL A 29 -1.27 6.34 5.44
C VAL A 29 -2.07 7.10 6.51
N THR A 30 -1.46 7.33 7.68
CA THR A 30 -2.07 8.14 8.76
C THR A 30 -2.30 9.57 8.30
N LYS A 31 -1.26 10.24 7.79
CA LYS A 31 -1.33 11.64 7.33
C LYS A 31 -2.40 11.82 6.25
N LEU A 32 -2.41 10.92 5.26
CA LEU A 32 -3.40 10.93 4.18
C LEU A 32 -4.82 10.71 4.73
N ALA A 33 -5.03 9.73 5.61
CA ALA A 33 -6.34 9.43 6.18
C ALA A 33 -6.91 10.59 7.01
N LEU A 34 -6.06 11.30 7.77
CA LEU A 34 -6.45 12.49 8.53
C LEU A 34 -6.79 13.68 7.61
N GLY A 35 -6.13 13.76 6.46
CA GLY A 35 -6.37 14.80 5.47
C GLY A 35 -7.65 14.62 4.67
N ILE A 36 -8.22 13.41 4.57
CA ILE A 36 -9.42 13.14 3.76
C ILE A 36 -10.62 13.93 4.32
N ASP A 37 -11.38 14.58 3.44
CA ASP A 37 -12.66 15.21 3.81
C ASP A 37 -13.76 14.14 3.90
N SER A 38 -14.74 14.36 4.76
CA SER A 38 -15.99 13.57 4.80
C SER A 38 -16.81 13.63 3.50
N LYS A 39 -16.57 14.62 2.63
CA LYS A 39 -17.31 14.83 1.37
C LYS A 39 -16.39 15.22 0.22
N GLY A 40 -16.68 14.74 -0.97
CA GLY A 40 -16.06 15.17 -2.22
C GLY A 40 -17.11 15.63 -3.24
N ALA A 41 -16.66 15.84 -4.47
CA ALA A 41 -17.53 16.06 -5.63
C ALA A 41 -17.58 14.79 -6.51
N ASN A 42 -18.77 14.45 -7.00
CA ASN A 42 -18.95 13.47 -8.07
C ASN A 42 -18.72 14.12 -9.45
N GLU A 43 -18.77 13.32 -10.52
CA GLU A 43 -18.53 13.78 -11.90
C GLU A 43 -19.48 14.89 -12.38
N THR A 44 -20.67 15.00 -11.77
CA THR A 44 -21.67 16.04 -12.09
C THR A 44 -21.57 17.28 -11.19
N GLY A 45 -20.57 17.34 -10.30
CA GLY A 45 -20.40 18.41 -9.31
C GLY A 45 -21.29 18.29 -8.06
N GLY A 46 -22.07 17.21 -7.95
CA GLY A 46 -22.85 16.89 -6.75
C GLY A 46 -21.98 16.39 -5.59
N LYS A 47 -22.44 16.57 -4.35
CA LYS A 47 -21.71 16.08 -3.17
C LYS A 47 -21.76 14.56 -3.08
N ILE A 48 -20.62 13.94 -2.85
CA ILE A 48 -20.49 12.49 -2.60
C ILE A 48 -19.88 12.27 -1.21
N GLU A 49 -20.44 11.34 -0.44
CA GLU A 49 -19.88 10.96 0.86
C GLU A 49 -18.55 10.23 0.67
N GLN A 50 -17.56 10.52 1.53
CA GLN A 50 -16.30 9.79 1.61
C GLN A 50 -16.19 9.14 2.99
N ARG A 51 -16.30 7.81 3.02
CA ARG A 51 -16.29 7.02 4.25
C ARG A 51 -14.96 6.30 4.42
N VAL A 52 -14.18 6.78 5.39
CA VAL A 52 -12.85 6.24 5.71
C VAL A 52 -12.96 5.11 6.73
N PHE A 53 -12.27 4.01 6.45
CA PHE A 53 -11.93 2.96 7.40
C PHE A 53 -10.43 2.91 7.57
N TYR A 54 -9.97 3.16 8.80
CA TYR A 54 -8.57 3.09 9.15
C TYR A 54 -8.26 1.77 9.86
N HIS A 55 -7.45 0.93 9.23
CA HIS A 55 -6.98 -0.32 9.81
C HIS A 55 -5.55 -0.15 10.35
N ARG A 56 -5.41 -0.25 11.67
CA ARG A 56 -4.10 -0.26 12.34
C ARG A 56 -3.36 -1.58 12.04
N GLY A 57 -2.10 -1.52 11.64
CA GLY A 57 -1.30 -2.72 11.35
C GLY A 57 -1.10 -3.65 12.57
N VAL A 58 -0.84 -4.94 12.31
CA VAL A 58 -0.53 -5.95 13.34
C VAL A 58 0.67 -5.58 14.24
N GLY A 59 0.61 -5.93 15.54
CA GLY A 59 1.74 -5.84 16.47
C GLY A 59 1.66 -4.75 17.55
N THR A 60 0.53 -4.07 17.69
CA THR A 60 0.33 -2.96 18.65
C THR A 60 -0.05 -3.43 20.07
N GLY A 61 -0.30 -4.73 20.26
CA GLY A 61 -0.50 -5.35 21.58
C GLY A 61 0.83 -5.80 22.19
N ARG A 62 1.09 -5.46 23.46
CA ARG A 62 2.29 -5.85 24.24
C ARG A 62 2.62 -7.36 24.21
N ARG A 63 1.69 -8.24 23.84
CA ARG A 63 1.85 -9.70 23.81
C ARG A 63 2.14 -10.33 22.43
N ASP A 64 1.99 -9.60 21.32
CA ASP A 64 2.13 -10.17 19.95
C ASP A 64 3.57 -10.12 19.40
N ARG A 65 4.56 -9.78 20.25
CA ARG A 65 5.91 -9.41 19.79
C ARG A 65 6.81 -10.58 19.34
N LEU A 66 6.42 -11.86 19.51
CA LEU A 66 7.40 -12.95 19.43
C LEU A 66 7.04 -14.23 18.65
N GLU A 67 5.97 -14.30 17.86
CA GLU A 67 5.60 -15.57 17.20
C GLU A 67 5.41 -15.44 15.68
N GLY A 68 6.34 -16.02 14.91
CA GLY A 68 6.29 -16.10 13.45
C GLY A 68 5.07 -16.86 12.89
N GLY A 69 4.39 -17.66 13.72
CA GLY A 69 3.13 -18.33 13.37
C GLY A 69 1.89 -17.42 13.45
N ALA A 70 1.90 -16.39 14.31
CA ALA A 70 0.81 -15.43 14.46
C ALA A 70 0.74 -14.41 13.30
N PHE A 71 1.83 -14.25 12.54
CA PHE A 71 1.95 -13.26 11.47
C PHE A 71 0.99 -13.53 10.29
N GLY A 72 0.92 -14.78 9.81
CA GLY A 72 0.01 -15.15 8.71
C GLY A 72 -1.47 -15.14 9.12
N ALA A 73 -1.77 -15.51 10.36
CA ALA A 73 -3.10 -15.37 10.93
C ALA A 73 -3.51 -13.89 11.08
N GLY A 74 -2.58 -13.03 11.50
CA GLY A 74 -2.75 -11.59 11.55
C GLY A 74 -3.06 -10.98 10.19
N LEU A 75 -2.32 -11.37 9.15
CA LEU A 75 -2.54 -10.89 7.79
C LEU A 75 -3.92 -11.26 7.24
N SER A 76 -4.37 -12.50 7.50
CA SER A 76 -5.72 -12.93 7.14
C SER A 76 -6.80 -12.13 7.86
N ARG A 77 -6.58 -11.86 9.15
CA ARG A 77 -7.51 -11.04 9.94
C ARG A 77 -7.61 -9.64 9.37
N ASP A 78 -6.50 -9.04 8.94
CA ASP A 78 -6.46 -7.68 8.40
C ASP A 78 -7.17 -7.59 7.05
N VAL A 79 -6.89 -8.52 6.13
CA VAL A 79 -7.58 -8.61 4.83
C VAL A 79 -9.09 -8.81 5.03
N LEU A 80 -9.48 -9.69 5.95
CA LEU A 80 -10.88 -9.93 6.29
C LEU A 80 -11.54 -8.72 6.97
N ALA A 81 -10.81 -7.94 7.78
CA ALA A 81 -11.33 -6.73 8.40
C ALA A 81 -11.64 -5.66 7.35
N ALA A 82 -10.68 -5.38 6.45
CA ALA A 82 -10.87 -4.47 5.32
C ALA A 82 -12.04 -4.93 4.43
N TYR A 83 -12.09 -6.22 4.07
CA TYR A 83 -13.17 -6.76 3.25
C TYR A 83 -14.55 -6.69 3.94
N ARG A 84 -14.62 -6.95 5.24
CA ARG A 84 -15.88 -6.82 6.01
C ARG A 84 -16.38 -5.39 6.05
N PHE A 85 -15.50 -4.41 6.25
CA PHE A 85 -15.88 -3.00 6.16
C PHE A 85 -16.51 -2.69 4.80
N ILE A 86 -15.89 -3.11 3.70
CA ILE A 86 -16.43 -2.91 2.35
C ILE A 86 -17.79 -3.60 2.22
N LEU A 87 -17.88 -4.89 2.55
CA LEU A 87 -19.11 -5.69 2.51
C LEU A 87 -20.28 -5.05 3.27
N GLU A 88 -20.02 -4.48 4.45
CA GLU A 88 -21.05 -3.92 5.32
C GLU A 88 -21.57 -2.56 4.83
N ASN A 89 -20.75 -1.82 4.07
CA ASN A 89 -21.03 -0.45 3.66
C ASN A 89 -21.35 -0.30 2.16
N TYR A 90 -20.91 -1.25 1.32
CA TYR A 90 -21.03 -1.18 -0.13
C TYR A 90 -22.48 -1.23 -0.62
N GLN A 91 -22.77 -0.37 -1.59
CA GLN A 91 -23.94 -0.39 -2.46
C GLN A 91 -23.46 -0.33 -3.91
N PRO A 92 -24.25 -0.84 -4.88
CA PRO A 92 -23.95 -0.65 -6.29
C PRO A 92 -23.67 0.83 -6.61
N GLU A 93 -22.72 1.07 -7.51
CA GLU A 93 -22.18 2.39 -7.89
C GLU A 93 -21.26 3.06 -6.86
N ASP A 94 -20.97 2.45 -5.71
CA ASP A 94 -19.94 2.99 -4.81
C ASP A 94 -18.53 2.83 -5.39
N GLU A 95 -17.67 3.82 -5.14
CA GLU A 95 -16.26 3.81 -5.56
C GLU A 95 -15.37 3.28 -4.43
N LEU A 96 -14.36 2.49 -4.79
CA LEU A 96 -13.46 1.85 -3.82
C LEU A 96 -12.03 2.38 -3.94
N PHE A 97 -11.50 2.85 -2.82
CA PHE A 97 -10.11 3.28 -2.67
C PHE A 97 -9.41 2.39 -1.64
N LEU A 98 -8.34 1.72 -2.06
CA LEU A 98 -7.54 0.82 -1.21
C LEU A 98 -6.14 1.40 -1.07
N LEU A 99 -5.83 1.88 0.13
CA LEU A 99 -4.62 2.63 0.42
C LEU A 99 -3.77 1.85 1.43
N GLY A 100 -2.45 1.81 1.28
CA GLY A 100 -1.65 1.20 2.33
C GLY A 100 -0.14 1.30 2.21
N PHE A 101 0.56 1.04 3.31
CA PHE A 101 2.02 1.09 3.39
C PHE A 101 2.58 -0.25 3.87
N SER A 102 3.66 -0.76 3.27
CA SER A 102 4.37 -1.95 3.75
C SER A 102 3.47 -3.19 3.82
N ARG A 103 3.28 -3.79 5.00
CA ARG A 103 2.27 -4.84 5.21
C ARG A 103 0.84 -4.36 4.98
N GLY A 104 0.54 -3.10 5.26
CA GLY A 104 -0.75 -2.49 4.95
C GLY A 104 -0.99 -2.42 3.45
N ALA A 105 0.05 -2.17 2.66
CA ALA A 105 -0.02 -2.26 1.20
C ALA A 105 -0.34 -3.69 0.74
N TYR A 106 0.26 -4.70 1.37
CA TYR A 106 -0.11 -6.11 1.15
C TYR A 106 -1.58 -6.35 1.46
N THR A 107 -2.08 -5.85 2.60
CA THR A 107 -3.49 -5.97 2.98
C THR A 107 -4.39 -5.34 1.93
N ALA A 108 -4.12 -4.10 1.51
CA ALA A 108 -4.89 -3.39 0.49
C ALA A 108 -4.95 -4.18 -0.84
N CYS A 109 -3.79 -4.62 -1.34
CA CYS A 109 -3.69 -5.43 -2.55
C CYS A 109 -4.40 -6.79 -2.41
N SER A 110 -4.29 -7.43 -1.25
CA SER A 110 -4.95 -8.72 -1.01
C SER A 110 -6.45 -8.59 -0.88
N THR A 111 -6.94 -7.48 -0.32
CA THR A 111 -8.36 -7.14 -0.33
C THR A 111 -8.84 -6.90 -1.77
N ALA A 112 -8.04 -6.24 -2.61
CA ALA A 112 -8.34 -6.11 -4.04
C ALA A 112 -8.42 -7.48 -4.73
N GLY A 113 -7.46 -8.36 -4.48
CA GLY A 113 -7.45 -9.74 -5.00
C GLY A 113 -8.65 -10.57 -4.55
N LEU A 114 -9.06 -10.43 -3.29
CA LEU A 114 -10.26 -11.07 -2.74
C LEU A 114 -11.53 -10.55 -3.45
N ILE A 115 -11.66 -9.23 -3.64
CA ILE A 115 -12.79 -8.63 -4.37
C ILE A 115 -12.80 -9.12 -5.82
N ARG A 116 -11.64 -9.20 -6.48
CA ARG A 116 -11.51 -9.73 -7.83
C ARG A 116 -12.00 -11.18 -7.90
N ASN A 117 -11.63 -12.02 -6.93
CA ASN A 117 -11.97 -13.44 -6.98
C ASN A 117 -13.43 -13.71 -6.59
N ALA A 118 -13.87 -13.15 -5.47
CA ALA A 118 -15.14 -13.47 -4.84
C ALA A 118 -16.22 -12.38 -5.00
N GLY A 119 -15.89 -11.23 -5.57
CA GLY A 119 -16.77 -10.06 -5.60
C GLY A 119 -16.97 -9.46 -4.20
N ILE A 120 -17.90 -8.52 -4.06
CA ILE A 120 -18.35 -8.03 -2.75
C ILE A 120 -19.62 -8.77 -2.39
N LEU A 121 -19.58 -9.64 -1.38
CA LEU A 121 -20.74 -10.40 -0.94
C LEU A 121 -21.92 -9.47 -0.63
N ARG A 122 -23.11 -9.81 -1.16
CA ARG A 122 -24.35 -9.14 -0.78
C ARG A 122 -24.59 -9.38 0.71
N ARG A 123 -25.08 -8.37 1.44
CA ARG A 123 -25.22 -8.41 2.92
C ARG A 123 -25.92 -9.68 3.45
N ARG A 124 -26.91 -10.22 2.73
CA ARG A 124 -27.62 -11.46 3.09
C ARG A 124 -26.73 -12.72 3.10
N PHE A 125 -25.58 -12.69 2.41
CA PHE A 125 -24.61 -13.78 2.33
C PHE A 125 -23.34 -13.51 3.14
N ARG A 126 -23.37 -12.57 4.10
CA ARG A 126 -22.22 -12.24 4.96
C ARG A 126 -21.61 -13.43 5.71
N SER A 127 -22.37 -14.50 5.94
CA SER A 127 -21.87 -15.73 6.57
C SER A 127 -20.84 -16.47 5.70
N ARG A 128 -20.81 -16.20 4.39
CA ARG A 128 -19.89 -16.81 3.41
C ARG A 128 -18.54 -16.10 3.29
N VAL A 129 -18.23 -15.12 4.15
CA VAL A 129 -16.94 -14.39 4.11
C VAL A 129 -15.74 -15.34 4.16
N HIS A 130 -15.80 -16.40 4.98
CA HIS A 130 -14.71 -17.36 5.07
C HIS A 130 -14.58 -18.26 3.83
N GLU A 131 -15.69 -18.56 3.16
CA GLU A 131 -15.71 -19.30 1.89
C GLU A 131 -15.14 -18.45 0.75
N ALA A 132 -15.55 -17.17 0.67
CA ALA A 132 -14.97 -16.20 -0.27
C ALA A 132 -13.45 -16.06 -0.09
N TYR A 133 -13.00 -15.99 1.16
CA TYR A 133 -11.58 -15.94 1.47
C TYR A 133 -10.85 -17.25 1.15
N ALA A 134 -11.45 -18.40 1.44
CA ALA A 134 -10.89 -19.69 1.07
C ALA A 134 -10.72 -19.81 -0.46
N LEU A 135 -11.73 -19.40 -1.22
CA LEU A 135 -11.70 -19.35 -2.68
C LEU A 135 -10.57 -18.45 -3.21
N TYR A 136 -10.42 -17.24 -2.64
CA TYR A 136 -9.28 -16.36 -2.93
C TYR A 136 -7.92 -17.00 -2.62
N ARG A 137 -7.80 -17.69 -1.49
CA ARG A 137 -6.54 -18.28 -1.02
C ARG A 137 -6.20 -19.60 -1.69
N ASP A 138 -7.17 -20.26 -2.30
CA ASP A 138 -6.96 -21.43 -3.14
C ASP A 138 -6.24 -20.99 -4.43
N ARG A 139 -5.10 -21.61 -4.70
CA ARG A 139 -4.17 -21.26 -5.79
C ARG A 139 -4.20 -22.25 -6.93
N THR A 140 -5.21 -23.10 -6.96
CA THR A 140 -5.43 -24.00 -8.07
C THR A 140 -5.93 -23.22 -9.29
N PRO A 141 -5.58 -23.64 -10.52
CA PRO A 141 -6.09 -22.98 -11.73
C PRO A 141 -7.64 -22.91 -11.78
N THR A 142 -8.31 -23.83 -11.08
CA THR A 142 -9.78 -23.92 -10.96
C THR A 142 -10.42 -22.83 -10.12
N THR A 143 -9.64 -22.11 -9.28
CA THR A 143 -10.13 -21.04 -8.40
C THR A 143 -9.60 -19.66 -8.78
N ASN A 144 -8.90 -19.53 -9.92
CA ASN A 144 -8.54 -18.24 -10.52
C ASN A 144 -9.80 -17.37 -10.70
N PRO A 145 -9.73 -16.04 -10.56
CA PRO A 145 -10.85 -15.13 -10.83
C PRO A 145 -11.60 -15.34 -12.15
N ARG A 146 -10.93 -15.84 -13.20
CA ARG A 146 -11.54 -16.18 -14.50
C ARG A 146 -12.09 -17.61 -14.58
N ALA A 147 -11.89 -18.44 -13.56
CA ALA A 147 -12.36 -19.81 -13.53
C ALA A 147 -13.87 -19.89 -13.26
N VAL A 148 -14.46 -21.04 -13.60
CA VAL A 148 -15.91 -21.28 -13.49
C VAL A 148 -16.39 -21.13 -12.05
N GLU A 149 -15.65 -21.67 -11.08
CA GLU A 149 -16.03 -21.63 -9.67
C GLU A 149 -16.10 -20.20 -9.13
N ALA A 150 -15.06 -19.40 -9.36
CA ALA A 150 -15.03 -17.98 -8.99
C ALA A 150 -16.14 -17.17 -9.66
N THR A 151 -16.38 -17.44 -10.95
CA THR A 151 -17.45 -16.77 -11.71
C THR A 151 -18.84 -17.11 -11.16
N LEU A 152 -19.11 -18.39 -10.87
CA LEU A 152 -20.39 -18.81 -10.28
C LEU A 152 -20.58 -18.27 -8.87
N PHE A 153 -19.51 -18.24 -8.06
CA PHE A 153 -19.54 -17.68 -6.72
C PHE A 153 -19.93 -16.19 -6.76
N ARG A 154 -19.27 -15.40 -7.61
CA ARG A 154 -19.57 -13.97 -7.77
C ARG A 154 -21.01 -13.72 -8.20
N ARG A 155 -21.46 -14.42 -9.25
CA ARG A 155 -22.84 -14.29 -9.77
C ARG A 155 -23.90 -14.64 -8.73
N SER A 156 -23.63 -15.65 -7.92
CA SER A 156 -24.59 -16.17 -6.94
C SER A 156 -24.68 -15.28 -5.69
N TYR A 157 -23.53 -14.82 -5.19
CA TYR A 157 -23.45 -14.28 -3.83
C TYR A 157 -23.02 -12.81 -3.75
N SER A 158 -22.51 -12.22 -4.84
CA SER A 158 -21.79 -10.96 -4.76
C SER A 158 -22.34 -9.88 -5.69
N HIS A 159 -21.85 -8.67 -5.48
CA HIS A 159 -21.78 -7.59 -6.47
C HIS A 159 -20.41 -7.68 -7.15
N GLU A 160 -20.40 -7.61 -8.48
CA GLU A 160 -19.17 -7.42 -9.25
C GLU A 160 -18.99 -5.92 -9.46
N THR A 161 -17.78 -5.41 -9.20
CA THR A 161 -17.47 -3.98 -9.31
C THR A 161 -16.00 -3.78 -9.62
N ARG A 162 -15.67 -2.57 -10.07
CA ARG A 162 -14.30 -2.12 -10.29
C ARG A 162 -13.77 -1.45 -9.03
N ILE A 163 -12.44 -1.42 -8.90
CA ILE A 163 -11.75 -0.72 -7.84
C ILE A 163 -11.22 0.58 -8.44
N ARG A 164 -11.72 1.71 -7.93
CA ARG A 164 -11.37 3.03 -8.46
C ARG A 164 -9.88 3.30 -8.31
N CYS A 165 -9.30 3.03 -7.15
CA CYS A 165 -7.88 3.29 -6.93
C CYS A 165 -7.24 2.31 -5.94
N ILE A 166 -6.05 1.83 -6.26
CA ILE A 166 -5.12 1.23 -5.31
C ILE A 166 -3.89 2.14 -5.23
N ALA A 167 -3.57 2.63 -4.03
CA ALA A 167 -2.47 3.56 -3.83
C ALA A 167 -1.61 3.13 -2.65
N VAL A 168 -0.34 2.78 -2.91
CA VAL A 168 0.49 2.11 -1.91
C VAL A 168 1.90 2.69 -1.81
N TRP A 169 2.45 2.60 -0.61
CA TRP A 169 3.85 2.88 -0.34
C TRP A 169 4.61 1.58 -0.06
N ASP A 170 5.69 1.39 -0.79
CA ASP A 170 6.75 0.40 -0.64
C ASP A 170 6.26 -1.00 -0.22
N THR A 171 5.44 -1.59 -1.10
CA THR A 171 4.85 -2.92 -0.92
C THR A 171 5.92 -4.01 -0.84
N VAL A 172 6.12 -4.62 0.33
CA VAL A 172 7.14 -5.67 0.52
C VAL A 172 6.56 -7.07 0.30
N GLY A 173 7.16 -7.82 -0.63
CA GLY A 173 6.64 -9.11 -1.10
C GLY A 173 7.03 -10.33 -0.27
N ALA A 174 8.15 -10.25 0.44
CA ALA A 174 8.50 -11.25 1.43
C ALA A 174 7.79 -10.87 2.74
N LEU A 175 7.04 -11.83 3.31
CA LEU A 175 6.74 -11.79 4.73
C LEU A 175 8.08 -11.47 5.41
N GLY A 176 8.20 -10.32 6.09
CA GLY A 176 9.44 -9.80 6.71
C GLY A 176 9.99 -10.67 7.84
N ILE A 177 9.85 -11.99 7.72
CA ILE A 177 10.37 -13.04 8.55
C ILE A 177 11.84 -13.25 8.13
N PRO A 178 12.79 -13.07 9.05
CA PRO A 178 14.24 -13.14 8.78
C PRO A 178 14.77 -14.57 8.53
N LEU A 179 13.93 -15.51 8.10
CA LEU A 179 14.22 -16.96 8.09
C LEU A 179 14.09 -17.61 6.69
N THR A 180 14.23 -16.84 5.61
CA THR A 180 14.41 -17.42 4.27
C THR A 180 15.67 -18.29 4.27
N GLY A 181 15.52 -19.62 4.12
CA GLY A 181 16.62 -20.60 4.18
C GLY A 181 16.53 -21.69 5.26
N LEU A 182 15.51 -21.67 6.14
CA LEU A 182 15.22 -22.80 7.03
C LEU A 182 14.21 -23.78 6.40
N PRO A 183 14.38 -25.12 6.53
CA PRO A 183 13.44 -26.10 6.01
C PRO A 183 12.02 -25.85 6.54
N GLY A 184 11.02 -25.74 5.66
CA GLY A 184 9.61 -25.53 6.00
C GLY A 184 9.14 -24.07 6.03
N VAL A 185 10.04 -23.10 6.21
CA VAL A 185 9.70 -21.66 6.14
C VAL A 185 9.38 -21.23 4.71
N ASP A 186 10.07 -21.80 3.71
CA ASP A 186 9.82 -21.49 2.30
C ASP A 186 8.43 -21.95 1.83
N VAL A 187 7.91 -23.07 2.35
CA VAL A 187 6.55 -23.55 2.06
C VAL A 187 5.50 -22.63 2.69
N PHE A 188 5.74 -22.20 3.93
CA PHE A 188 4.89 -21.21 4.61
C PHE A 188 4.91 -19.88 3.86
N ASN A 189 6.10 -19.40 3.45
CA ASN A 189 6.26 -18.16 2.72
C ASN A 189 5.57 -18.21 1.36
N ARG A 190 5.69 -19.35 0.64
CA ARG A 190 5.01 -19.57 -0.64
C ARG A 190 3.51 -19.39 -0.50
N ARG A 191 2.86 -19.88 0.57
CA ARG A 191 1.41 -19.68 0.80
C ARG A 191 1.01 -18.21 0.95
N TRP A 192 1.90 -17.31 1.35
CA TRP A 192 1.61 -15.89 1.62
C TRP A 192 2.35 -14.90 0.71
N GLN A 193 3.16 -15.36 -0.24
CA GLN A 193 3.63 -14.51 -1.35
C GLN A 193 2.43 -13.89 -2.09
N PHE A 194 2.60 -12.70 -2.66
CA PHE A 194 1.54 -11.98 -3.37
C PHE A 194 0.76 -12.88 -4.34
N HIS A 195 -0.55 -12.62 -4.42
CA HIS A 195 -1.43 -13.21 -5.42
C HIS A 195 -1.12 -12.60 -6.78
N ASP A 196 -0.06 -13.08 -7.42
CA ASP A 196 0.41 -12.62 -8.73
C ASP A 196 0.85 -11.12 -8.70
N THR A 197 1.97 -10.79 -9.32
CA THR A 197 2.35 -9.37 -9.51
C THR A 197 1.55 -8.73 -10.64
N ASN A 198 0.76 -9.52 -11.38
CA ASN A 198 -0.21 -9.03 -12.36
C ASN A 198 -1.34 -8.26 -11.68
N LEU A 199 -1.40 -6.96 -11.95
CA LEU A 199 -2.46 -6.09 -11.46
C LEU A 199 -3.80 -6.49 -12.09
N SER A 200 -4.87 -6.51 -11.29
CA SER A 200 -6.21 -6.86 -11.79
C SER A 200 -6.71 -5.87 -12.82
N THR A 201 -7.24 -6.33 -13.96
CA THR A 201 -7.90 -5.48 -14.98
C THR A 201 -9.16 -4.76 -14.51
N THR A 202 -9.64 -5.08 -13.29
CA THR A 202 -10.77 -4.40 -12.64
C THR A 202 -10.35 -3.19 -11.80
N VAL A 203 -9.05 -2.86 -11.75
CA VAL A 203 -8.53 -1.65 -11.09
C VAL A 203 -8.42 -0.55 -12.14
N ASP A 204 -8.96 0.64 -11.86
CA ASP A 204 -8.89 1.78 -12.78
C ASP A 204 -7.53 2.49 -12.66
N HIS A 205 -7.12 2.80 -11.43
CA HIS A 205 -5.88 3.50 -11.15
C HIS A 205 -5.05 2.75 -10.10
N ALA A 206 -3.75 2.59 -10.36
CA ALA A 206 -2.81 1.94 -9.47
C ALA A 206 -1.53 2.77 -9.35
N PHE A 207 -1.24 3.22 -8.13
CA PHE A 207 -0.09 4.06 -7.82
C PHE A 207 0.77 3.42 -6.75
N GLN A 208 2.07 3.31 -7.01
CA GLN A 208 3.02 2.73 -6.06
C GLN A 208 4.23 3.65 -5.87
N ALA A 209 4.48 4.09 -4.65
CA ALA A 209 5.71 4.79 -4.27
C ALA A 209 6.75 3.78 -3.76
N LEU A 210 7.98 3.81 -4.28
CA LEU A 210 9.03 2.82 -4.00
C LEU A 210 10.28 3.47 -3.42
N ALA A 211 10.95 2.81 -2.48
CA ALA A 211 12.19 3.31 -1.89
C ALA A 211 13.45 2.91 -2.68
N ILE A 212 14.26 3.90 -3.07
CA ILE A 212 15.54 3.72 -3.78
C ILE A 212 16.62 3.13 -2.85
N ASP A 213 16.69 3.61 -1.61
CA ASP A 213 17.83 3.39 -0.71
C ASP A 213 17.62 2.28 0.33
N GLU A 214 16.48 1.58 0.27
CA GLU A 214 16.23 0.42 1.12
C GLU A 214 17.08 -0.79 0.69
N ARG A 215 17.88 -1.30 1.62
CA ARG A 215 18.91 -2.31 1.35
C ARG A 215 18.71 -3.64 2.07
N ARG A 216 17.65 -3.80 2.85
CA ARG A 216 17.31 -5.06 3.52
C ARG A 216 16.65 -6.00 2.52
N ARG A 217 17.27 -7.16 2.28
CA ARG A 217 16.74 -8.17 1.34
C ARG A 217 15.30 -8.63 1.63
N PRO A 218 14.83 -8.77 2.88
CA PRO A 218 13.41 -9.07 3.13
C PRO A 218 12.44 -7.95 2.72
N PHE A 219 12.93 -6.77 2.39
CA PHE A 219 12.16 -5.64 1.89
C PHE A 219 12.32 -5.51 0.37
N VAL A 220 12.39 -6.62 -0.37
CA VAL A 220 12.28 -6.56 -1.84
C VAL A 220 10.86 -6.09 -2.19
N PRO A 221 10.71 -5.03 -3.00
CA PRO A 221 9.39 -4.52 -3.36
C PRO A 221 8.70 -5.47 -4.35
N SER A 222 7.38 -5.48 -4.32
CA SER A 222 6.55 -6.16 -5.32
C SER A 222 6.21 -5.18 -6.43
N ILE A 223 6.92 -5.26 -7.56
CA ILE A 223 6.60 -4.46 -8.74
C ILE A 223 5.36 -5.05 -9.40
N TRP A 224 4.40 -4.21 -9.76
CA TRP A 224 3.21 -4.61 -10.49
C TRP A 224 3.51 -4.74 -11.98
N HIS A 225 2.76 -5.60 -12.65
CA HIS A 225 2.72 -5.67 -14.11
C HIS A 225 1.29 -5.46 -14.58
N GLN A 226 1.12 -4.60 -15.58
CA GLN A 226 -0.15 -4.44 -16.26
C GLN A 226 -0.39 -5.64 -17.20
N GLN A 227 -1.63 -6.14 -17.25
CA GLN A 227 -2.02 -7.19 -18.18
C GLN A 227 -2.34 -6.59 -19.56
N ASP A 228 -2.07 -7.33 -20.64
CA ASP A 228 -2.35 -6.89 -22.03
C ASP A 228 -3.81 -6.49 -22.25
N ASP A 229 -4.75 -7.07 -21.50
CA ASP A 229 -6.19 -6.82 -21.57
C ASP A 229 -6.70 -5.78 -20.54
N ALA A 230 -5.81 -4.95 -19.98
CA ALA A 230 -6.16 -3.99 -18.92
C ALA A 230 -6.90 -2.72 -19.39
N GLY A 231 -7.04 -2.50 -20.70
CA GLY A 231 -7.79 -1.37 -21.25
C GLY A 231 -7.21 -0.01 -20.83
N GLU A 232 -8.04 0.88 -20.29
CA GLU A 232 -7.65 2.24 -19.88
C GLU A 232 -7.03 2.32 -18.47
N GLN A 233 -6.65 1.18 -17.88
CA GLN A 233 -6.03 1.14 -16.55
C GLN A 233 -4.76 2.00 -16.53
N GLN A 234 -4.66 2.86 -15.51
CA GLN A 234 -3.47 3.67 -15.27
C GLN A 234 -2.61 3.03 -14.18
N LEU A 235 -1.34 2.80 -14.50
CA LEU A 235 -0.33 2.25 -13.60
C LEU A 235 0.87 3.20 -13.53
N GLU A 236 1.21 3.70 -12.34
CA GLU A 236 2.46 4.42 -12.11
C GLU A 236 3.21 3.84 -10.90
N GLN A 237 4.49 3.55 -11.10
CA GLN A 237 5.37 3.03 -10.06
C GLN A 237 6.58 3.95 -9.94
N VAL A 238 6.58 4.81 -8.92
CA VAL A 238 7.52 5.93 -8.81
C VAL A 238 8.52 5.71 -7.67
N TRP A 239 9.80 5.80 -8.00
CA TRP A 239 10.92 5.58 -7.09
C TRP A 239 11.37 6.89 -6.43
N PHE A 240 11.36 6.93 -5.10
CA PHE A 240 11.71 8.07 -4.26
C PHE A 240 13.02 7.84 -3.51
N ALA A 241 13.77 8.91 -3.29
CA ALA A 241 14.97 8.89 -2.46
C ALA A 241 14.63 8.54 -1.01
N GLY A 242 15.47 7.73 -0.37
CA GLY A 242 15.32 7.28 1.00
C GLY A 242 14.99 5.78 1.13
N THR A 243 14.96 5.32 2.38
CA THR A 243 14.64 3.95 2.77
C THR A 243 13.13 3.71 2.91
N HIS A 244 12.72 2.50 3.33
CA HIS A 244 11.31 2.13 3.50
C HIS A 244 10.48 3.15 4.32
N GLY A 245 11.03 3.62 5.45
CA GLY A 245 10.38 4.62 6.30
C GLY A 245 10.46 6.04 5.73
N ASP A 246 11.47 6.33 4.91
CA ASP A 246 11.62 7.63 4.23
C ASP A 246 10.66 7.77 3.05
N VAL A 247 9.98 6.70 2.64
CA VAL A 247 8.95 6.75 1.59
C VAL A 247 7.54 6.55 2.19
N GLY A 248 7.38 5.64 3.15
CA GLY A 248 6.09 5.39 3.78
C GLY A 248 5.78 6.21 5.03
N GLY A 249 6.75 6.95 5.55
CA GLY A 249 6.67 7.67 6.82
C GLY A 249 6.93 6.76 8.03
N GLY A 250 6.65 7.28 9.23
CA GLY A 250 6.94 6.59 10.48
C GLY A 250 8.30 6.94 11.11
N ASN A 251 9.05 7.86 10.49
CA ASN A 251 10.28 8.44 11.04
C ASN A 251 10.00 9.80 11.69
N LEU A 252 10.83 10.19 12.66
CA LEU A 252 10.73 11.50 13.32
C LEU A 252 10.95 12.65 12.34
N ASN A 253 11.93 12.52 11.46
CA ASN A 253 12.08 13.41 10.32
C ASN A 253 11.31 12.82 9.14
N SER A 254 10.20 13.46 8.76
CA SER A 254 9.33 13.00 7.67
C SER A 254 9.60 13.67 6.33
N SER A 255 10.63 14.51 6.20
CA SER A 255 10.79 15.38 5.03
C SER A 255 10.89 14.65 3.70
N LEU A 256 11.58 13.51 3.65
CA LEU A 256 11.61 12.66 2.45
C LEU A 256 10.26 11.95 2.23
N SER A 257 9.64 11.45 3.30
CA SER A 257 8.35 10.76 3.18
C SER A 257 7.23 11.71 2.79
N ASP A 258 7.35 12.99 3.13
CA ASP A 258 6.37 14.02 2.77
C ASP A 258 6.40 14.31 1.27
N LEU A 259 7.54 14.12 0.57
CA LEU A 259 7.57 14.16 -0.91
C LEU A 259 6.72 13.05 -1.51
N ALA A 260 6.84 11.83 -0.98
CA ALA A 260 6.04 10.68 -1.43
C ALA A 260 4.55 10.81 -1.01
N LEU A 261 4.26 11.46 0.12
CA LEU A 261 2.90 11.80 0.55
C LEU A 261 2.24 12.77 -0.44
N MET A 262 2.93 13.86 -0.78
CA MET A 262 2.43 14.90 -1.67
C MET A 262 2.14 14.34 -3.07
N TRP A 263 3.05 13.50 -3.59
CA TRP A 263 2.82 12.81 -4.85
C TRP A 263 1.59 11.89 -4.78
N MET A 264 1.49 11.06 -3.73
CA MET A 264 0.35 10.14 -3.61
C MET A 264 -0.98 10.89 -3.45
N ALA A 265 -0.99 11.98 -2.68
CA ALA A 265 -2.16 12.83 -2.48
C ALA A 265 -2.67 13.40 -3.81
N ASP A 266 -1.77 13.92 -4.64
CA ASP A 266 -2.10 14.40 -5.99
C ASP A 266 -2.73 13.28 -6.86
N ARG A 267 -2.15 12.07 -6.83
CA ARG A 267 -2.65 10.93 -7.60
C ARG A 267 -4.02 10.43 -7.16
N VAL A 268 -4.26 10.29 -5.86
CA VAL A 268 -5.60 9.88 -5.40
C VAL A 268 -6.62 11.00 -5.56
N GLN A 269 -6.20 12.27 -5.53
CA GLN A 269 -7.05 13.41 -5.82
C GLN A 269 -7.49 13.45 -7.29
N SER A 270 -6.59 13.13 -8.23
CA SER A 270 -6.95 13.03 -9.65
C SER A 270 -7.97 11.91 -9.92
N CYS A 271 -8.03 10.90 -9.04
CA CYS A 271 -9.05 9.84 -9.07
C CYS A 271 -10.41 10.26 -8.47
N GLY A 272 -10.49 11.47 -7.89
CA GLY A 272 -11.68 12.06 -7.30
C GLY A 272 -11.66 12.17 -5.77
N LEU A 273 -10.64 11.65 -5.08
CA LEU A 273 -10.59 11.73 -3.61
C LEU A 273 -10.40 13.18 -3.14
N ALA A 274 -11.29 13.66 -2.27
CA ALA A 274 -11.22 15.02 -1.75
C ALA A 274 -10.54 15.08 -0.38
N PHE A 275 -9.74 16.13 -0.19
CA PHE A 275 -9.06 16.43 1.07
C PHE A 275 -9.65 17.68 1.71
N GLN A 276 -9.50 17.77 3.03
CA GLN A 276 -9.84 18.97 3.79
C GLN A 276 -9.01 20.16 3.29
N PRO A 277 -9.55 21.39 3.35
CA PRO A 277 -8.78 22.57 3.03
C PRO A 277 -7.48 22.61 3.84
N LYS A 278 -6.35 22.81 3.16
CA LYS A 278 -5.01 22.87 3.77
C LYS A 278 -4.54 21.57 4.45
N ALA A 279 -5.12 20.41 4.12
CA ALA A 279 -4.73 19.11 4.70
C ALA A 279 -3.21 18.84 4.70
N PHE A 280 -2.47 19.34 3.71
CA PHE A 280 -1.02 19.16 3.61
C PHE A 280 -0.24 20.48 3.61
N GLN A 281 -0.85 21.55 4.16
CA GLN A 281 -0.23 22.86 4.27
C GLN A 281 -0.10 23.25 5.75
N GLY A 282 1.01 22.79 6.38
CA GLY A 282 1.32 23.04 7.79
C GLY A 282 0.94 21.88 8.71
N ALA A 283 0.56 22.23 9.94
CA ALA A 283 0.33 21.30 11.05
C ALA A 283 -0.99 20.51 10.90
N LEU A 284 -0.87 19.19 10.67
CA LEU A 284 -1.98 18.25 10.81
C LEU A 284 -2.25 17.97 12.27
N GLN A 285 -3.49 18.17 12.74
CA GLN A 285 -3.87 17.85 14.11
C GLN A 285 -3.83 16.34 14.33
N PHE A 286 -2.93 15.91 15.23
CA PHE A 286 -2.70 14.52 15.58
C PHE A 286 -3.15 14.26 17.02
N GLY A 287 -4.47 14.13 17.23
CA GLY A 287 -5.05 13.97 18.58
C GLY A 287 -4.91 15.24 19.45
N PRO A 288 -5.31 15.19 20.74
CA PRO A 288 -5.27 16.36 21.62
C PRO A 288 -3.82 16.82 21.87
N GLY A 289 -3.49 18.03 21.44
CA GLY A 289 -2.23 18.70 21.79
C GLY A 289 -1.00 18.35 20.96
N TYR A 290 -1.12 17.49 19.94
CA TYR A 290 -0.03 17.23 18.99
C TYR A 290 -0.42 17.61 17.58
N THR A 291 0.53 18.21 16.88
CA THR A 291 0.46 18.45 15.44
C THR A 291 1.66 17.83 14.77
N VAL A 292 1.47 17.43 13.52
CA VAL A 292 2.56 16.93 12.68
C VAL A 292 2.59 17.77 11.41
N ASP A 293 3.72 18.43 11.18
CA ASP A 293 3.91 19.23 9.98
C ASP A 293 4.19 18.32 8.77
N VAL A 294 3.68 18.72 7.62
CA VAL A 294 4.06 18.19 6.31
C VAL A 294 5.08 19.16 5.73
N ASP A 295 6.35 18.74 5.69
CA ASP A 295 7.49 19.59 5.30
C ASP A 295 8.39 18.86 4.29
N PRO A 296 7.94 18.73 3.03
CA PRO A 296 8.69 18.01 2.00
C PRO A 296 10.02 18.70 1.69
N ASN A 297 11.13 17.97 1.79
CA ASN A 297 12.46 18.52 1.51
C ASN A 297 13.37 17.48 0.83
N VAL A 298 13.84 17.79 -0.38
CA VAL A 298 14.68 16.91 -1.21
C VAL A 298 16.05 16.62 -0.59
N THR A 299 16.57 17.53 0.24
CA THR A 299 17.83 17.37 0.96
C THR A 299 17.66 16.78 2.36
N GLY A 300 16.46 16.27 2.69
CA GLY A 300 16.18 15.60 3.97
C GLY A 300 17.13 14.44 4.28
N PRO A 301 17.32 14.07 5.56
CA PRO A 301 18.20 12.97 5.93
C PRO A 301 17.63 11.62 5.48
N ILE A 302 18.49 10.75 4.96
CA ILE A 302 18.15 9.34 4.70
C ILE A 302 18.44 8.55 5.98
N HIS A 303 17.44 7.84 6.50
CA HIS A 303 17.61 7.09 7.75
C HIS A 303 18.35 5.76 7.50
N GLU A 304 19.17 5.33 8.45
CA GLU A 304 19.89 4.05 8.35
C GLU A 304 18.93 2.87 8.58
N SER A 305 18.54 2.22 7.49
CA SER A 305 17.66 1.04 7.53
C SER A 305 18.36 -0.22 8.03
N ARG A 306 19.69 -0.34 7.87
CA ARG A 306 20.47 -1.51 8.27
C ARG A 306 21.11 -1.27 9.63
N SER A 307 20.36 -1.50 10.70
CA SER A 307 20.86 -1.49 12.08
C SER A 307 21.02 -2.91 12.66
N GLY A 308 21.93 -3.08 13.63
CA GLY A 308 22.16 -4.34 14.34
C GLY A 308 22.42 -5.53 13.40
N PHE A 309 21.62 -6.59 13.54
CA PHE A 309 21.72 -7.82 12.74
C PHE A 309 21.65 -7.57 11.22
N TRP A 310 20.95 -6.52 10.76
CA TRP A 310 20.84 -6.21 9.33
C TRP A 310 22.15 -5.75 8.69
N LYS A 311 23.14 -5.31 9.48
CA LYS A 311 24.49 -5.01 8.99
C LYS A 311 25.30 -6.27 8.66
N LEU A 312 24.95 -7.40 9.27
CA LEU A 312 25.63 -8.70 9.05
C LEU A 312 25.16 -9.40 7.78
N LEU A 313 23.94 -9.11 7.31
CA LEU A 313 23.42 -9.67 6.06
C LEU A 313 23.86 -8.83 4.85
N PRO A 314 24.14 -9.44 3.68
CA PRO A 314 24.47 -8.69 2.47
C PRO A 314 23.40 -7.65 2.11
N ALA A 315 23.85 -6.46 1.68
CA ALA A 315 22.96 -5.44 1.16
C ALA A 315 22.30 -5.93 -0.15
N TYR A 316 21.02 -5.62 -0.31
CA TYR A 316 20.29 -5.84 -1.56
C TYR A 316 20.06 -4.49 -2.23
N ILE A 317 20.56 -4.31 -3.45
CA ILE A 317 20.32 -3.11 -4.24
C ILE A 317 19.06 -3.35 -5.08
N ARG A 318 18.05 -2.51 -4.92
CA ARG A 318 16.78 -2.64 -5.63
C ARG A 318 16.93 -2.19 -7.09
N PRO A 319 16.63 -3.04 -8.09
CA PRO A 319 16.65 -2.64 -9.48
C PRO A 319 15.52 -1.66 -9.78
N ILE A 320 15.81 -0.61 -10.55
CA ILE A 320 14.86 0.44 -10.95
C ILE A 320 14.62 0.33 -12.45
N GLY A 321 13.35 0.26 -12.88
CA GLY A 321 12.97 0.29 -14.30
C GLY A 321 13.40 -0.95 -15.10
N LEU A 322 13.55 -2.10 -14.43
CA LEU A 322 13.94 -3.36 -15.07
C LEU A 322 12.82 -4.40 -15.07
N GLN A 323 11.81 -4.25 -14.21
CA GLN A 323 10.74 -5.24 -14.08
C GLN A 323 9.52 -4.83 -14.91
N ASP A 324 9.19 -3.54 -14.93
CA ASP A 324 8.10 -2.97 -15.71
C ASP A 324 8.51 -1.59 -16.28
N PRO A 325 9.41 -1.56 -17.29
CA PRO A 325 10.03 -0.31 -17.78
C PRO A 325 9.02 0.75 -18.23
N ASP A 326 7.86 0.33 -18.72
CA ASP A 326 6.84 1.23 -19.25
C ASP A 326 6.10 2.02 -18.16
N HIS A 327 6.11 1.54 -16.91
CA HIS A 327 5.39 2.17 -15.80
C HIS A 327 6.28 2.55 -14.61
N GLU A 328 7.53 2.10 -14.58
CA GLU A 328 8.51 2.49 -13.57
C GLU A 328 9.17 3.83 -13.91
N ARG A 329 9.15 4.79 -12.98
CA ARG A 329 9.77 6.13 -13.13
C ARG A 329 10.51 6.53 -11.86
N VAL A 330 11.49 7.42 -11.98
CA VAL A 330 12.11 8.06 -10.81
C VAL A 330 11.40 9.38 -10.51
N ALA A 331 11.14 9.64 -9.23
CA ALA A 331 10.51 10.88 -8.80
C ALA A 331 11.38 12.09 -9.16
N PRO A 332 10.81 13.22 -9.64
CA PRO A 332 11.56 14.44 -9.90
C PRO A 332 12.40 14.89 -8.69
N ALA A 333 11.86 14.76 -7.48
CA ALA A 333 12.57 15.07 -6.24
C ALA A 333 13.83 14.21 -6.00
N ALA A 334 13.83 12.95 -6.44
CA ALA A 334 14.99 12.08 -6.34
C ALA A 334 16.07 12.45 -7.36
N LEU A 335 15.65 12.91 -8.56
CA LEU A 335 16.56 13.48 -9.57
C LEU A 335 17.18 14.78 -9.08
N GLU A 336 16.36 15.70 -8.55
CA GLU A 336 16.83 16.96 -7.98
C GLU A 336 17.85 16.72 -6.86
N ARG A 337 17.59 15.76 -5.96
CA ARG A 337 18.57 15.35 -4.95
C ARG A 337 19.87 14.83 -5.58
N TYR A 338 19.78 13.99 -6.61
CA TYR A 338 20.96 13.46 -7.30
C TYR A 338 21.81 14.57 -7.94
N GLU A 339 21.16 15.59 -8.50
CA GLU A 339 21.84 16.74 -9.11
C GLU A 339 22.46 17.68 -8.07
N THR A 340 21.75 17.95 -6.97
CA THR A 340 22.14 18.95 -5.97
C THR A 340 23.08 18.43 -4.89
N ASP A 341 22.98 17.16 -4.51
CA ASP A 341 23.84 16.50 -3.53
C ASP A 341 24.85 15.58 -4.24
N SER A 342 26.10 16.03 -4.37
CA SER A 342 27.18 15.24 -4.99
C SER A 342 27.49 13.94 -4.25
N GLY A 343 27.10 13.83 -2.97
CA GLY A 343 27.25 12.61 -2.17
C GLY A 343 26.16 11.58 -2.40
N TYR A 344 25.02 11.96 -2.98
CA TYR A 344 23.91 11.06 -3.27
C TYR A 344 24.09 10.38 -4.63
N ARG A 345 24.84 9.27 -4.66
CA ARG A 345 25.08 8.45 -5.86
C ARG A 345 24.70 6.99 -5.66
N PRO A 346 23.41 6.67 -5.41
CA PRO A 346 23.01 5.28 -5.24
C PRO A 346 23.17 4.52 -6.58
N PRO A 347 23.80 3.34 -6.57
CA PRO A 347 24.23 2.65 -7.80
C PRO A 347 23.06 2.23 -8.70
N ASN A 348 21.90 1.90 -8.13
CA ASN A 348 20.68 1.59 -8.87
C ASN A 348 20.12 2.80 -9.62
N LEU A 349 20.15 3.99 -9.01
CA LEU A 349 19.69 5.22 -9.66
C LEU A 349 20.66 5.63 -10.78
N THR A 350 21.97 5.66 -10.50
CA THR A 350 22.98 5.93 -11.54
C THR A 350 22.80 4.99 -12.73
N SER A 351 22.69 3.69 -12.47
CA SER A 351 22.47 2.70 -13.53
C SER A 351 21.17 2.90 -14.30
N TYR A 352 20.10 3.40 -13.67
CA TYR A 352 18.85 3.74 -14.38
C TYR A 352 19.01 4.96 -15.29
N LEU A 353 19.67 6.01 -14.80
CA LEU A 353 19.93 7.22 -15.58
C LEU A 353 20.86 6.97 -16.76
N ASP A 354 21.88 6.12 -16.57
CA ASP A 354 22.81 5.72 -17.64
C ASP A 354 22.11 4.91 -18.76
N ARG A 355 20.97 4.26 -18.48
CA ARG A 355 20.18 3.55 -19.50
C ARG A 355 19.24 4.45 -20.28
N GLY A 356 18.82 5.56 -19.68
CA GLY A 356 17.87 6.51 -20.28
C GLY A 356 18.54 7.70 -20.98
N SER A 357 19.87 7.76 -20.99
CA SER A 357 20.68 8.82 -21.59
C SER A 357 21.19 8.48 -22.99
#